data_AF-A0A0S2JFY6-F1
#
_entry.id   AF-A0A0S2JFY6-F1
#
_cell.length_a   1.000
_cell.length_b   1.000
_cell.length_c   1.000
_cell.angle_alpha   90.00
_cell.angle_beta   90.00
_cell.angle_gamma   90.00
#
_symmetry.space_group_name_H-M   'P 1'
#
loop_
_entity.id
_entity.type
_entity.pdbx_description
1 polymer ?
#
loop_
_entity_poly.entity_id
_entity_poly.type
_entity_poly.pdbx_seq_one_letter_code
_entity_poly.pdbx_strand_id
1 'polypeptide(L)'
;MQRLRESQQALTLIYNAYNDAATKSLAPLDIDDAEVLKKLLDTVMNRESVSHMQNKKTLKESTALRSAIADVLLLLDHCDIKEIKANMKKSTSTAV
;
A
#
# COMPACT_ATOMS: atom_id res chain seq x y z
N MET A 1 -3.18 -12.63 12.44
CA MET A 1 -2.16 -11.64 11.99
C MET A 1 -1.19 -12.19 10.92
N GLN A 2 -1.53 -13.23 10.16
CA GLN A 2 -0.65 -13.69 9.06
C GLN A 2 -0.70 -12.72 7.87
N ARG A 3 -1.90 -12.17 7.57
CA ARG A 3 -2.08 -11.20 6.46
C ARG A 3 -1.26 -9.94 6.61
N LEU A 4 -1.18 -9.34 7.81
CA LEU A 4 -0.36 -8.15 8.03
C LEU A 4 1.11 -8.42 7.69
N ARG A 5 1.67 -9.54 8.17
CA ARG A 5 3.05 -9.93 7.85
C ARG A 5 3.25 -10.17 6.35
N GLU A 6 2.32 -10.87 5.69
CA GLU A 6 2.37 -11.10 4.24
C GLU A 6 2.32 -9.77 3.46
N SER A 7 1.44 -8.85 3.86
CA SER A 7 1.32 -7.52 3.25
C SER A 7 2.56 -6.66 3.51
N GLN A 8 3.15 -6.70 4.70
CA GLN A 8 4.41 -6.03 5.02
C GLN A 8 5.59 -6.58 4.19
N GLN A 9 5.66 -7.91 4.01
CA GLN A 9 6.67 -8.52 3.14
C GLN A 9 6.48 -8.13 1.68
N ALA A 10 5.23 -8.18 1.18
CA ALA A 10 4.91 -7.77 -0.17
C ALA A 10 5.25 -6.29 -0.39
N LEU A 11 4.91 -5.42 0.56
CA LEU A 11 5.27 -4.00 0.56
C LEU A 11 6.78 -3.81 0.47
N THR A 12 7.56 -4.54 1.26
CA THR A 12 9.04 -4.46 1.25
C THR A 12 9.62 -4.87 -0.10
N LEU A 13 9.10 -5.94 -0.71
CA LEU A 13 9.53 -6.37 -2.04
C LEU A 13 9.22 -5.33 -3.12
N ILE A 14 7.99 -4.79 -3.11
CA ILE A 14 7.56 -3.78 -4.08
C ILE A 14 8.31 -2.46 -3.87
N TYR A 15 8.59 -2.08 -2.63
CA TYR A 15 9.39 -0.91 -2.29
C TYR A 15 10.82 -1.01 -2.83
N ASN A 16 11.46 -2.17 -2.69
CA ASN A 16 12.79 -2.40 -3.25
C ASN A 16 12.77 -2.35 -4.78
N ALA A 17 11.79 -2.99 -5.43
CA ALA A 17 11.63 -2.93 -6.87
C ALA A 17 11.40 -1.49 -7.37
N TYR A 18 10.55 -0.73 -6.69
CA TYR A 18 10.33 0.68 -7.00
C TYR A 18 11.62 1.49 -6.87
N ASN A 19 12.39 1.30 -5.80
CA ASN A 19 13.64 2.04 -5.60
C ASN A 19 14.72 1.70 -6.63
N ASP A 20 14.75 0.45 -7.12
CA ASP A 20 15.66 0.02 -8.18
C ASP A 20 15.33 0.70 -9.52
N ALA A 21 14.05 0.79 -9.86
CA ALA A 21 13.59 1.45 -11.08
C ALA A 21 13.49 2.98 -10.98
N ALA A 22 13.34 3.53 -9.77
CA ALA A 22 13.21 4.95 -9.55
C ALA A 22 14.55 5.67 -9.62
N THR A 23 14.59 6.76 -10.37
CA THR A 23 15.79 7.62 -10.47
C THR A 23 16.16 8.29 -9.15
N LYS A 24 15.21 8.38 -8.23
CA LYS A 24 15.40 8.96 -6.90
C LYS A 24 14.78 8.00 -5.89
N SER A 25 15.58 7.47 -4.98
CA SER A 25 15.06 6.58 -3.94
C SER A 25 14.02 7.29 -3.06
N LEU A 26 13.10 6.51 -2.50
CA LEU A 26 12.15 6.96 -1.50
C LEU A 26 12.83 7.09 -0.13
N ALA A 27 12.13 7.74 0.79
CA ALA A 27 12.52 7.75 2.20
C ALA A 27 12.57 6.31 2.76
N PRO A 28 13.30 6.06 3.85
CA PRO A 28 13.37 4.75 4.49
C PRO A 28 11.97 4.18 4.75
N LEU A 29 11.76 2.93 4.35
CA LEU A 29 10.51 2.23 4.62
C LEU A 29 10.46 1.83 6.09
N ASP A 30 9.41 2.26 6.78
CA ASP A 30 9.02 1.73 8.08
C ASP A 30 7.62 1.09 7.94
N ILE A 31 7.54 -0.22 8.16
CA ILE A 31 6.33 -1.03 7.92
C ILE A 31 5.40 -1.09 9.14
N ASP A 32 5.87 -0.65 10.30
CA ASP A 32 5.11 -0.59 11.54
C ASP A 32 4.62 0.84 11.83
N ASP A 33 5.21 1.85 11.19
CA ASP A 33 4.83 3.26 11.37
C ASP A 33 3.85 3.76 10.29
N ALA A 34 2.59 3.95 10.69
CA ALA A 34 1.53 4.42 9.80
C ALA A 34 1.75 5.85 9.28
N GLU A 35 2.41 6.74 10.04
CA GLU A 35 2.70 8.09 9.56
C GLU A 35 3.78 8.07 8.47
N VAL A 36 4.82 7.26 8.65
CA VAL A 36 5.87 7.06 7.64
C VAL A 36 5.25 6.50 6.36
N LEU A 37 4.41 5.48 6.46
CA LEU A 37 3.71 4.89 5.31
C LEU A 37 2.82 5.91 4.59
N LYS A 38 2.07 6.75 5.32
CA LYS A 38 1.26 7.84 4.73
C LYS A 38 2.12 8.85 3.98
N LYS A 39 3.24 9.29 4.56
CA LYS A 39 4.17 10.22 3.89
C LYS A 39 4.79 9.59 2.64
N LEU A 40 5.09 8.29 2.69
CA LEU A 40 5.60 7.56 1.54
C LEU A 40 4.57 7.49 0.41
N LEU A 41 3.32 7.18 0.75
CA LEU A 41 2.20 7.14 -0.18
C LEU A 41 2.01 8.49 -0.89
N ASP A 42 1.98 9.58 -0.12
CA ASP A 42 1.85 10.94 -0.64
C ASP A 42 3.01 11.29 -1.59
N THR A 43 4.23 10.92 -1.21
CA THR A 43 5.42 11.13 -2.05
C THR A 43 5.32 10.40 -3.39
N VAL A 44 4.90 9.13 -3.38
CA VAL A 44 4.71 8.33 -4.60
C VAL A 44 3.63 8.95 -5.48
N MET A 45 2.47 9.30 -4.90
CA MET A 45 1.37 9.93 -5.63
C MET A 45 1.73 11.28 -6.21
N ASN A 46 2.49 12.09 -5.48
CA ASN A 46 2.96 13.38 -5.96
C ASN A 46 3.95 13.20 -7.13
N ARG A 47 4.88 12.23 -7.04
CA ARG A 47 5.78 11.90 -8.16
C ARG A 47 5.01 11.42 -9.39
N GLU A 48 3.99 10.60 -9.20
CA GLU A 48 3.12 10.17 -10.30
C GLU A 48 2.41 11.37 -10.94
N SER A 49 1.84 12.25 -10.12
CA SER A 49 1.15 13.45 -10.57
C SER A 49 2.08 14.38 -11.36
N VAL A 50 3.28 14.66 -10.84
CA VAL A 50 4.29 15.48 -11.52
C VAL A 50 4.74 14.81 -12.82
N SER A 51 4.97 13.49 -12.83
CA SER A 51 5.36 12.77 -14.04
C SER A 51 4.27 12.84 -15.11
N HIS A 52 3.02 12.69 -14.70
CA HIS A 52 1.86 12.80 -15.58
C HIS A 52 1.72 14.22 -16.16
N MET A 53 1.86 15.25 -15.32
CA MET A 53 1.89 16.66 -15.76
C MET A 53 3.03 16.95 -16.75
N GLN A 54 4.18 16.29 -16.57
CA GLN A 54 5.34 16.40 -17.47
C GLN A 54 5.24 15.53 -18.73
N ASN A 55 4.11 14.84 -18.98
CA ASN A 55 3.95 13.85 -20.06
C ASN A 55 5.04 12.75 -20.05
N LYS A 56 5.59 12.45 -18.87
CA LYS A 56 6.55 11.35 -18.67
C LYS A 56 5.81 10.08 -18.28
N LYS A 57 6.40 8.93 -18.67
CA LYS A 57 5.91 7.63 -18.21
C LYS A 57 6.02 7.54 -16.69
N THR A 58 4.90 7.31 -16.04
CA THR A 58 4.86 6.86 -14.64
C THR A 58 5.44 5.47 -14.52
N LEU A 59 6.17 5.23 -13.43
CA LEU A 59 6.69 3.91 -13.08
C LEU A 59 5.53 2.93 -12.91
N LYS A 60 5.62 1.75 -13.51
CA LYS A 60 4.61 0.70 -13.34
C LYS A 60 4.55 0.24 -11.89
N GLU A 61 5.70 0.22 -11.23
CA GLU A 61 5.80 -0.10 -9.80
C GLU A 61 5.12 0.92 -8.89
N SER A 62 4.91 2.17 -9.30
CA SER A 62 4.22 3.18 -8.48
C SER A 62 2.83 2.71 -8.05
N THR A 63 2.06 2.17 -9.00
CA THR A 63 0.69 1.73 -8.73
C THR A 63 0.64 0.53 -7.79
N ALA A 64 1.56 -0.43 -7.98
CA ALA A 64 1.70 -1.58 -7.10
C ALA A 64 2.12 -1.15 -5.68
N LEU A 65 3.08 -0.24 -5.59
CA LEU A 65 3.59 0.29 -4.32
C LEU A 65 2.48 1.01 -3.55
N ARG A 66 1.73 1.89 -4.23
CA ARG A 66 0.61 2.62 -3.67
C ARG A 66 -0.45 1.66 -3.10
N SER A 67 -0.78 0.60 -3.84
CA SER A 67 -1.76 -0.39 -3.40
C SER A 67 -1.27 -1.19 -2.19
N ALA A 68 0.01 -1.56 -2.15
CA ALA A 68 0.60 -2.31 -1.04
C ALA A 68 0.67 -1.47 0.25
N ILE A 69 1.06 -0.19 0.15
CA ILE A 69 1.10 0.74 1.29
C ILE A 69 -0.30 0.91 1.87
N ALA A 70 -1.31 1.11 1.02
CA ALA A 70 -2.69 1.26 1.46
C ALA A 70 -3.22 0.01 2.18
N ASP A 71 -2.87 -1.20 1.70
CA ASP A 71 -3.25 -2.46 2.34
C ASP A 71 -2.62 -2.60 3.73
N VAL A 72 -1.32 -2.30 3.88
CA VAL A 72 -0.66 -2.32 5.20
C VAL A 72 -1.25 -1.27 6.14
N LEU A 73 -1.53 -0.05 5.67
CA LEU A 73 -2.19 0.99 6.46
C LEU A 73 -3.56 0.57 6.96
N LEU A 74 -4.38 -0.07 6.11
CA LEU A 74 -5.69 -0.59 6.51
C LEU A 74 -5.55 -1.70 7.57
N LEU A 75 -4.59 -2.60 7.40
CA LEU A 75 -4.35 -3.69 8.35
C LEU A 75 -3.80 -3.19 9.70
N LEU A 76 -2.96 -2.14 9.69
CA LEU A 76 -2.47 -1.47 10.90
C LEU A 76 -3.60 -0.77 11.67
N ASP A 77 -4.58 -0.20 10.96
CA ASP A 77 -5.79 0.41 11.55
C ASP A 77 -6.82 -0.64 12.04
N HIS A 78 -6.44 -1.93 12.10
CA HIS A 78 -7.34 -3.07 12.37
C HIS A 78 -8.51 -3.21 11.38
N CYS A 79 -8.41 -2.56 10.22
CA CYS A 79 -9.42 -2.58 9.18
C CYS A 79 -9.11 -3.68 8.14
N ASP A 80 -9.22 -4.96 8.54
CA ASP A 80 -9.13 -6.06 7.58
C ASP A 80 -10.46 -6.17 6.80
N ILE A 81 -10.51 -5.51 5.64
CA ILE A 81 -11.69 -5.50 4.76
C ILE A 81 -12.14 -6.92 4.39
N LYS A 82 -11.23 -7.92 4.32
CA LYS A 82 -11.63 -9.31 4.08
C LYS A 82 -12.33 -9.92 5.28
N GLU A 83 -11.84 -9.70 6.50
CA GLU A 83 -12.55 -10.14 7.71
C GLU A 83 -13.87 -9.40 7.87
N ILE A 84 -13.91 -8.08 7.68
CA ILE A 84 -15.14 -7.28 7.77
C ILE A 84 -16.17 -7.80 6.75
N LYS A 85 -15.77 -7.99 5.50
CA LYS A 85 -16.67 -8.49 4.45
C LYS A 85 -17.08 -9.95 4.70
N ALA A 86 -16.19 -10.80 5.23
CA ALA A 86 -16.52 -12.18 5.59
C ALA A 86 -17.50 -12.23 6.78
N ASN A 87 -17.29 -11.41 7.80
CA ASN A 87 -18.16 -11.33 8.96
C ASN A 87 -19.54 -10.76 8.59
N MET A 88 -19.58 -9.71 7.76
CA MET A 88 -20.84 -9.12 7.26
C MET A 88 -21.66 -10.11 6.40
N LYS A 89 -20.98 -10.96 5.61
CA LYS A 89 -21.62 -12.02 4.83
C LYS A 89 -22.11 -13.19 5.70
N LYS A 90 -21.48 -13.41 6.87
CA LYS A 90 -21.89 -14.41 7.86
C LYS A 90 -23.10 -13.93 8.69
N SER A 91 -23.12 -12.65 9.06
CA SER A 91 -24.23 -12.02 9.80
C SER A 91 -25.54 -11.98 9.01
N THR A 92 -25.48 -11.82 7.68
CA THR A 92 -26.67 -11.82 6.81
C THR A 92 -27.19 -13.23 6.50
N SER A 93 -26.39 -14.27 6.71
CA SER A 93 -26.78 -15.67 6.47
C SER A 93 -27.43 -16.35 7.67
N THR A 94 -27.55 -15.68 8.83
CA THR A 94 -28.20 -16.23 10.04
C THR A 94 -29.59 -15.60 10.28
N ALA A 95 -30.07 -14.79 9.33
CA ALA A 95 -31.38 -14.15 9.38
C ALA A 95 -32.31 -14.69 8.28
N VAL A 96 -32.44 -16.02 8.19
CA VAL A 96 -33.53 -16.71 7.47
C VAL A 96 -33.85 -17.99 8.24
#